data_AF-A0A959DQP4-F1
#
_entry.id   AF-A0A959DQP4-F1
#
_cell.length_a   1.000
_cell.length_b   1.000
_cell.length_c   1.000
_cell.angle_alpha   90.00
_cell.angle_beta   90.00
_cell.angle_gamma   90.00
#
_symmetry.space_group_name_H-M   'P 1'
#
loop_
_entity.id
_entity.type
_entity.pdbx_description
1 polymer ?
#
loop_
_entity_poly.entity_id
_entity_poly.type
_entity_poly.pdbx_seq_one_letter_code
_entity_poly.pdbx_strand_id
1 'polypeptide(L)'
;MHRNSYQSGLVFLILMILANSFLDAQQRTYCNPMNLDYGYTPIPNFSEQGHHRATADPVITRFEGKYFLFSTNQWGYWWSDDLYHWNFIPRRFLKPWHHVYDELCAPGTLVLGDTLLVIGSTHAKNFPLWMSTNPTVDDWHEVVDSFDAGAWDPGFFADDDGRVYIYWGSSNFYPMYGQEIDRHTFKPIGERVELIRLQDSIHGWERFGEYADNTFLRPFMEGAWMNKHEGKYYLQYAAPGTEFSGYGDGVYIGDHPLGPFTYQDHNPFAANPGGFTRGAGHGATFQDAYGQYWHISTIILGVRNNFERRLGLWPAGFDQDGILYCNTAYGDYPYYLPQRMDDHLKGQFTGWMLLNYGKPVRVSSTLGGYYPNYAVDEDMKTYWSAVSGAPGEWIESDLGKVCSVQAVQINYADQDVPFLGKQDTIYHQYVLSYSVDGNHWEILADKSENHTDVPHDYIELPVPVQARYLRLSNLHVPDGKFAISGLRAFGKAPGAVPDPVKHFIVLRGDSERRNAWLKWQWMDDAQGYVIYSGIAPDKLYNSVMIYGKNEYYFTAMDRDRTYYFAIEPFNESGIGPRSPVIKVE
;
A
#
# COMPACT_ATOMS: atom_id res chain seq x y z
N MET A 1 57.42 -42.35 -26.91
CA MET A 1 57.00 -41.00 -27.32
C MET A 1 55.48 -41.01 -27.48
N HIS A 2 54.75 -40.56 -26.46
CA HIS A 2 53.35 -40.10 -26.53
C HIS A 2 52.87 -39.93 -25.09
N ARG A 3 52.69 -38.68 -24.66
CA ARG A 3 51.77 -38.20 -23.62
C ARG A 3 52.19 -36.78 -23.27
N ASN A 4 51.52 -35.79 -23.89
CA ASN A 4 51.35 -34.44 -23.37
C ASN A 4 50.36 -33.70 -24.26
N SER A 5 49.08 -33.89 -24.00
CA SER A 5 48.01 -33.08 -24.61
C SER A 5 46.70 -33.08 -23.79
N TYR A 6 46.74 -33.45 -22.50
CA TYR A 6 45.54 -33.52 -21.64
C TYR A 6 45.50 -32.52 -20.49
N GLN A 7 46.47 -31.61 -20.35
CA GLN A 7 46.47 -30.63 -19.25
C GLN A 7 45.96 -29.24 -19.66
N SER A 8 45.91 -28.90 -20.95
CA SER A 8 45.46 -27.58 -21.40
C SER A 8 43.93 -27.45 -21.51
N GLY A 9 43.21 -28.57 -21.67
CA GLY A 9 41.75 -28.57 -21.78
C GLY A 9 41.01 -28.52 -20.43
N LEU A 10 41.64 -29.01 -19.36
CA LEU A 10 41.00 -29.09 -18.04
C LEU A 10 40.96 -27.72 -17.33
N VAL A 11 41.96 -26.87 -17.55
CA VAL A 11 42.01 -25.52 -16.98
C VAL A 11 41.00 -24.59 -17.66
N PHE A 12 40.72 -24.79 -18.95
CA PHE A 12 39.70 -24.03 -19.68
C PHE A 12 38.27 -24.46 -19.30
N LEU A 13 38.06 -25.74 -18.98
CA LEU A 13 36.77 -26.26 -18.52
C LEU A 13 36.44 -25.80 -17.08
N ILE A 14 37.45 -25.69 -16.20
CA ILE A 14 37.26 -25.22 -14.81
C ILE A 14 37.00 -23.70 -14.75
N LEU A 15 37.55 -22.91 -15.69
CA LEU A 15 37.21 -21.48 -15.82
C LEU A 15 35.82 -21.24 -16.43
N MET A 16 35.29 -22.17 -17.23
CA MET A 16 33.90 -22.10 -17.72
C MET A 16 32.86 -22.56 -16.69
N ILE A 17 33.25 -23.35 -15.68
CA ILE A 17 32.36 -23.78 -14.59
C ILE A 17 32.39 -22.79 -13.39
N LEU A 18 33.37 -21.88 -13.35
CA LEU A 18 33.42 -20.77 -12.39
C LEU A 18 32.79 -19.47 -12.91
N ALA A 19 32.31 -19.45 -14.16
CA ALA A 19 31.20 -18.59 -14.53
C ALA A 19 29.92 -19.20 -13.93
N ASN A 20 29.84 -19.19 -12.60
CA ASN A 20 28.56 -19.28 -11.92
C ASN A 20 27.70 -18.21 -12.58
N SER A 21 26.76 -18.69 -13.39
CA SER A 21 25.54 -18.00 -13.68
C SER A 21 24.91 -17.75 -12.32
N PHE A 22 25.28 -16.63 -11.69
CA PHE A 22 24.27 -15.79 -11.09
C PHE A 22 23.33 -15.46 -12.25
N LEU A 23 22.41 -16.38 -12.51
CA LEU A 23 21.09 -16.01 -12.97
C LEU A 23 20.61 -15.07 -11.86
N ASP A 24 20.92 -13.79 -11.97
CA ASP A 24 20.19 -12.76 -11.26
C ASP A 24 18.74 -13.04 -11.64
N ALA A 25 17.99 -13.61 -10.70
CA ALA A 25 16.55 -13.75 -10.86
C ALA A 25 16.05 -12.34 -11.19
N GLN A 26 15.35 -12.19 -12.32
CA GLN A 26 14.85 -10.90 -12.79
C GLN A 26 14.27 -10.10 -11.62
N GLN A 27 14.67 -8.83 -11.50
CA GLN A 27 14.14 -7.95 -10.47
C GLN A 27 12.64 -7.83 -10.65
N ARG A 28 11.91 -8.47 -9.73
CA ARG A 28 10.45 -8.53 -9.79
C ARG A 28 9.88 -7.17 -9.51
N THR A 29 8.80 -6.88 -10.20
CA THR A 29 7.99 -5.69 -9.98
C THR A 29 6.70 -6.05 -9.25
N TYR A 30 6.14 -5.07 -8.56
CA TYR A 30 4.82 -5.15 -7.92
C TYR A 30 4.05 -3.86 -8.21
N CYS A 31 2.75 -3.86 -7.94
CA CYS A 31 1.89 -2.70 -8.11
C CYS A 31 0.89 -2.66 -6.95
N ASN A 32 0.61 -1.47 -6.40
CA ASN A 32 -0.45 -1.29 -5.42
C ASN A 32 -1.83 -1.20 -6.10
N PRO A 33 -2.91 -1.63 -5.43
CA PRO A 33 -2.92 -2.31 -4.13
C PRO A 33 -2.33 -3.73 -4.26
N MET A 34 -1.81 -4.27 -3.15
CA MET A 34 -1.19 -5.60 -3.17
C MET A 34 -2.19 -6.69 -3.57
N ASN A 35 -1.75 -7.69 -4.33
CA ASN A 35 -2.55 -8.85 -4.69
C ASN A 35 -2.52 -9.92 -3.60
N LEU A 36 -3.47 -9.84 -2.68
CA LEU A 36 -3.68 -10.83 -1.62
C LEU A 36 -5.08 -11.42 -1.77
N ASP A 37 -5.28 -12.65 -1.31
CA ASP A 37 -6.58 -13.33 -1.23
C ASP A 37 -7.42 -12.76 -0.07
N TYR A 38 -7.75 -11.47 -0.13
CA TYR A 38 -8.43 -10.75 0.95
C TYR A 38 -9.76 -11.42 1.36
N GLY A 39 -10.03 -11.44 2.66
CA GLY A 39 -11.31 -11.83 3.21
C GLY A 39 -12.40 -10.80 2.92
N TYR A 40 -13.65 -11.28 2.86
CA TYR A 40 -14.84 -10.43 2.88
C TYR A 40 -15.02 -9.85 4.28
N THR A 41 -15.62 -8.67 4.41
CA THR A 41 -15.96 -8.13 5.73
C THR A 41 -16.80 -9.15 6.50
N PRO A 42 -16.39 -9.57 7.72
CA PRO A 42 -17.16 -10.54 8.49
C PRO A 42 -18.32 -9.89 9.25
N ILE A 43 -18.46 -8.55 9.19
CA ILE A 43 -19.40 -7.76 9.99
C ILE A 43 -20.69 -7.55 9.17
N PRO A 44 -21.83 -8.16 9.56
CA PRO A 44 -23.05 -8.13 8.75
C PRO A 44 -23.56 -6.71 8.48
N ASN A 45 -23.54 -5.85 9.49
CA ASN A 45 -23.96 -4.45 9.45
C ASN A 45 -23.05 -3.58 8.58
N PHE A 46 -21.81 -3.99 8.30
CA PHE A 46 -20.96 -3.31 7.32
C PHE A 46 -21.26 -3.76 5.88
N SER A 47 -22.00 -4.85 5.71
CA SER A 47 -22.27 -5.47 4.41
C SER A 47 -23.67 -5.15 3.85
N GLU A 48 -24.47 -4.35 4.55
CA GLU A 48 -25.88 -4.06 4.19
C GLU A 48 -26.03 -3.38 2.82
N GLN A 49 -25.01 -2.64 2.35
CA GLN A 49 -25.00 -2.01 1.02
C GLN A 49 -24.28 -2.83 -0.05
N GLY A 50 -23.95 -4.08 0.26
CA GLY A 50 -23.22 -5.01 -0.60
C GLY A 50 -22.03 -5.63 0.13
N HIS A 51 -21.87 -6.94 -0.03
CA HIS A 51 -20.73 -7.65 0.52
C HIS A 51 -19.48 -7.32 -0.30
N HIS A 52 -18.35 -7.19 0.38
CA HIS A 52 -17.11 -6.75 -0.23
C HIS A 52 -15.90 -7.27 0.55
N ARG A 53 -14.78 -7.44 -0.15
CA ARG A 53 -13.48 -7.67 0.47
C ARG A 53 -13.07 -6.45 1.27
N ALA A 54 -12.47 -6.67 2.43
CA ALA A 54 -11.95 -5.59 3.27
C ALA A 54 -10.83 -6.11 4.16
N THR A 55 -9.76 -5.33 4.25
CA THR A 55 -8.73 -5.46 5.28
C THR A 55 -8.11 -4.09 5.53
N ALA A 56 -7.49 -3.92 6.68
CA ALA A 56 -6.73 -2.71 7.01
C ALA A 56 -5.68 -3.01 8.07
N ASP A 57 -5.02 -1.96 8.53
CA ASP A 57 -4.19 -1.95 9.73
C ASP A 57 -3.05 -2.99 9.67
N PRO A 58 -2.28 -3.04 8.56
CA PRO A 58 -1.30 -4.08 8.35
C PRO A 58 -0.04 -3.91 9.19
N VAL A 59 0.53 -5.04 9.61
CA VAL A 59 1.88 -5.13 10.14
C VAL A 59 2.66 -6.21 9.38
N ILE A 60 3.82 -5.84 8.82
CA ILE A 60 4.80 -6.79 8.31
C ILE A 60 5.94 -6.93 9.31
N THR A 61 6.19 -8.15 9.75
CA THR A 61 7.26 -8.47 10.69
C THR A 61 8.22 -9.46 10.10
N ARG A 62 9.51 -9.13 10.14
CA ARG A 62 10.57 -10.03 9.71
C ARG A 62 10.95 -10.96 10.86
N PHE A 63 10.84 -12.25 10.64
CA PHE A 63 11.14 -13.29 11.64
C PHE A 63 11.77 -14.50 10.96
N GLU A 64 12.90 -15.00 11.50
CA GLU A 64 13.67 -16.11 10.92
C GLU A 64 13.95 -15.99 9.41
N GLY A 65 14.24 -14.77 8.94
CA GLY A 65 14.55 -14.50 7.54
C GLY A 65 13.35 -14.44 6.60
N LYS A 66 12.12 -14.58 7.10
CA LYS A 66 10.86 -14.49 6.36
C LYS A 66 10.06 -13.26 6.75
N TYR A 67 9.06 -12.91 5.95
CA TYR A 67 8.09 -11.85 6.22
C TYR A 67 6.78 -12.47 6.66
N PHE A 68 6.16 -11.93 7.71
CA PHE A 68 4.83 -12.29 8.17
C PHE A 68 3.94 -11.05 8.14
N LEU A 69 2.83 -11.13 7.42
CA LEU A 69 1.84 -10.06 7.28
C LEU A 69 0.58 -10.42 8.07
N PHE A 70 0.26 -9.60 9.06
CA PHE A 70 -1.00 -9.63 9.78
C PHE A 70 -1.80 -8.39 9.43
N SER A 71 -3.12 -8.53 9.32
CA SER A 71 -4.02 -7.41 9.05
C SER A 71 -5.44 -7.72 9.51
N THR A 72 -6.27 -6.67 9.56
CA THR A 72 -7.61 -6.73 10.17
C THR A 72 -8.54 -7.77 9.52
N ASN A 73 -9.06 -8.69 10.33
CA ASN A 73 -10.20 -9.58 10.03
C ASN A 73 -10.04 -10.55 8.86
N GLN A 74 -8.82 -11.07 8.68
CA GLN A 74 -8.52 -12.00 7.60
C GLN A 74 -8.70 -13.48 7.97
N TRP A 75 -9.04 -13.79 9.24
CA TRP A 75 -9.12 -15.16 9.78
C TRP A 75 -7.87 -15.98 9.46
N GLY A 76 -6.72 -15.35 9.63
CA GLY A 76 -5.42 -15.90 9.34
C GLY A 76 -4.42 -14.78 9.10
N TYR A 77 -3.31 -15.14 8.50
CA TYR A 77 -2.20 -14.24 8.19
C TYR A 77 -1.40 -14.80 7.01
N TRP A 78 -0.50 -14.00 6.45
CA TRP A 78 0.34 -14.45 5.34
C TRP A 78 1.81 -14.52 5.75
N TRP A 79 2.56 -15.37 5.07
CA TRP A 79 4.02 -15.32 5.10
C TRP A 79 4.63 -15.35 3.70
N SER A 80 5.80 -14.74 3.54
CA SER A 80 6.51 -14.65 2.27
C SER A 80 8.03 -14.74 2.47
N ASP A 81 8.73 -15.27 1.48
CA ASP A 81 10.19 -15.19 1.37
C ASP A 81 10.66 -13.92 0.63
N ASP A 82 9.80 -13.32 -0.19
CA ASP A 82 10.20 -12.34 -1.22
C ASP A 82 9.30 -11.09 -1.33
N LEU A 83 8.32 -10.94 -0.43
CA LEU A 83 7.27 -9.90 -0.45
C LEU A 83 6.34 -9.94 -1.68
N TYR A 84 6.53 -10.89 -2.59
CA TYR A 84 5.74 -11.05 -3.81
C TYR A 84 4.76 -12.21 -3.68
N HIS A 85 5.26 -13.41 -3.38
CA HIS A 85 4.42 -14.59 -3.17
C HIS A 85 4.07 -14.71 -1.70
N TRP A 86 2.78 -14.66 -1.40
CA TRP A 86 2.25 -14.74 -0.06
C TRP A 86 1.53 -16.08 0.13
N ASN A 87 1.88 -16.79 1.20
CA ASN A 87 1.26 -18.03 1.62
C ASN A 87 0.32 -17.73 2.79
N PHE A 88 -0.98 -17.95 2.59
CA PHE A 88 -1.97 -17.72 3.64
C PHE A 88 -2.04 -18.92 4.61
N ILE A 89 -2.07 -18.61 5.90
CA ILE A 89 -2.28 -19.59 6.99
C ILE A 89 -3.62 -19.28 7.66
N PRO A 90 -4.64 -20.13 7.48
CA PRO A 90 -5.93 -19.97 8.16
C PRO A 90 -5.76 -20.11 9.67
N ARG A 91 -6.26 -19.14 10.43
CA ARG A 91 -6.20 -19.16 11.89
C ARG A 91 -7.21 -18.21 12.51
N ARG A 92 -7.78 -18.60 13.66
CA ARG A 92 -8.46 -17.66 14.55
C ARG A 92 -7.71 -17.52 15.87
N PHE A 93 -7.46 -16.28 16.28
CA PHE A 93 -6.84 -15.85 17.52
C PHE A 93 -7.86 -15.59 18.64
N LEU A 94 -9.13 -15.32 18.31
CA LEU A 94 -10.17 -15.21 19.34
C LEU A 94 -10.50 -16.55 19.99
N LYS A 95 -10.55 -16.53 21.32
CA LYS A 95 -11.11 -17.62 22.13
C LYS A 95 -12.65 -17.73 21.97
N PRO A 96 -13.27 -18.91 22.19
CA PRO A 96 -14.70 -19.14 21.94
C PRO A 96 -15.69 -18.25 22.72
N TRP A 97 -15.26 -17.63 23.82
CA TRP A 97 -16.08 -16.71 24.62
C TRP A 97 -16.01 -15.25 24.16
N HIS A 98 -15.16 -14.92 23.20
CA HIS A 98 -15.18 -13.60 22.55
C HIS A 98 -16.34 -13.58 21.55
N HIS A 99 -17.43 -12.92 21.94
CA HIS A 99 -18.62 -12.76 21.11
C HIS A 99 -18.56 -11.45 20.31
N VAL A 100 -17.50 -11.29 19.52
CA VAL A 100 -17.28 -10.14 18.63
C VAL A 100 -17.02 -10.61 17.21
N TYR A 101 -17.29 -9.74 16.23
CA TYR A 101 -17.01 -10.03 14.82
C TYR A 101 -15.56 -9.75 14.44
N ASP A 102 -14.90 -8.82 15.15
CA ASP A 102 -13.50 -8.45 14.95
C ASP A 102 -12.57 -9.55 15.47
N GLU A 103 -12.18 -10.46 14.57
CA GLU A 103 -11.42 -11.65 14.90
C GLU A 103 -9.96 -11.30 15.25
N LEU A 104 -9.34 -10.48 14.42
CA LEU A 104 -8.03 -9.91 14.68
C LEU A 104 -8.05 -8.50 14.09
N CYS A 105 -8.39 -7.50 14.88
CA CYS A 105 -8.39 -6.10 14.46
C CYS A 105 -7.03 -5.46 14.82
N ALA A 106 -6.48 -4.63 13.92
CA ALA A 106 -5.22 -3.90 14.06
C ALA A 106 -4.14 -4.66 14.84
N PRO A 107 -3.63 -5.77 14.27
CA PRO A 107 -2.71 -6.65 14.98
C PRO A 107 -1.39 -5.98 15.33
N GLY A 108 -0.98 -6.11 16.59
CA GLY A 108 0.36 -5.78 17.07
C GLY A 108 1.24 -7.03 17.10
N THR A 109 2.51 -6.89 16.71
CA THR A 109 3.48 -7.99 16.75
C THR A 109 4.75 -7.62 17.48
N LEU A 110 5.46 -8.63 17.99
CA LEU A 110 6.74 -8.46 18.67
C LEU A 110 7.63 -9.67 18.39
N VAL A 111 8.91 -9.46 18.09
CA VAL A 111 9.90 -10.54 18.00
C VAL A 111 10.79 -10.50 19.25
N LEU A 112 10.87 -11.62 19.96
CA LEU A 112 11.78 -11.80 21.10
C LEU A 112 12.66 -13.03 20.86
N GLY A 113 13.85 -12.82 20.30
CA GLY A 113 14.76 -13.92 19.97
C GLY A 113 14.18 -14.84 18.89
N ASP A 114 13.88 -16.08 19.27
CA ASP A 114 13.34 -17.16 18.43
C ASP A 114 11.81 -17.25 18.49
N THR A 115 11.13 -16.21 18.99
CA THR A 115 9.68 -16.22 19.20
C THR A 115 9.03 -14.99 18.57
N LEU A 116 8.01 -15.21 17.73
CA LEU A 116 7.10 -14.19 17.22
C LEU A 116 5.83 -14.17 18.07
N LEU A 117 5.44 -12.98 18.54
CA LEU A 117 4.21 -12.74 19.28
C LEU A 117 3.22 -11.92 18.45
N VAL A 118 1.92 -12.16 18.68
CA VAL A 118 0.83 -11.42 18.05
C VAL A 118 -0.36 -11.25 18.99
N ILE A 119 -1.02 -10.09 18.88
CA ILE A 119 -2.27 -9.75 19.59
C ILE A 119 -3.11 -8.83 18.72
N GLY A 120 -4.44 -8.91 18.83
CA GLY A 120 -5.36 -7.95 18.22
C GLY A 120 -5.82 -6.86 19.19
N SER A 121 -6.50 -5.85 18.66
CA SER A 121 -7.12 -4.78 19.43
C SER A 121 -8.12 -5.30 20.46
N THR A 122 -7.98 -4.82 21.70
CA THR A 122 -8.94 -5.08 22.76
C THR A 122 -8.99 -3.95 23.79
N HIS A 123 -10.21 -3.57 24.19
CA HIS A 123 -10.41 -2.77 25.40
C HIS A 123 -10.55 -3.64 26.66
N ALA A 124 -10.82 -4.94 26.47
CA ALA A 124 -10.98 -5.89 27.55
C ALA A 124 -9.65 -6.57 27.88
N LYS A 125 -9.45 -6.90 29.15
CA LYS A 125 -8.19 -7.50 29.64
C LYS A 125 -8.09 -9.02 29.42
N ASN A 126 -9.10 -9.63 28.81
CA ASN A 126 -9.23 -11.07 28.64
C ASN A 126 -8.84 -11.57 27.23
N PHE A 127 -8.03 -10.78 26.51
CA PHE A 127 -7.54 -11.16 25.20
C PHE A 127 -6.19 -11.87 25.31
N PRO A 128 -5.97 -13.02 24.64
CA PRO A 128 -4.72 -13.74 24.74
C PRO A 128 -3.62 -13.10 23.88
N LEU A 129 -2.42 -13.06 24.44
CA LEU A 129 -1.19 -12.86 23.67
C LEU A 129 -0.73 -14.23 23.17
N TRP A 130 -0.55 -14.34 21.85
CA TRP A 130 -0.13 -15.58 21.20
C TRP A 130 1.34 -15.53 20.83
N MET A 131 2.00 -16.68 20.84
CA MET A 131 3.39 -16.84 20.44
C MET A 131 3.56 -18.03 19.49
N SER A 132 4.55 -17.94 18.60
CA SER A 132 4.97 -19.02 17.72
C SER A 132 6.49 -19.03 17.55
N THR A 133 7.06 -20.22 17.46
CA THR A 133 8.46 -20.44 17.01
C THR A 133 8.51 -20.95 15.57
N ASN A 134 7.37 -21.29 14.98
CA ASN A 134 7.25 -21.67 13.57
C ASN A 134 5.93 -21.16 12.96
N PRO A 135 5.82 -19.84 12.71
CA PRO A 135 4.60 -19.26 12.19
C PRO A 135 4.37 -19.55 10.70
N THR A 136 5.23 -20.32 10.01
CA THR A 136 4.99 -20.75 8.62
C THR A 136 3.87 -21.78 8.49
N VAL A 137 3.39 -22.31 9.62
CA VAL A 137 2.22 -23.15 9.77
C VAL A 137 1.38 -22.63 10.96
N ASP A 138 0.16 -23.15 11.15
CA ASP A 138 -0.67 -22.82 12.32
C ASP A 138 -0.14 -23.50 13.60
N ASP A 139 1.02 -23.04 14.08
CA ASP A 139 1.65 -23.48 15.32
C ASP A 139 1.77 -22.31 16.29
N TRP A 140 0.70 -22.07 17.05
CA TRP A 140 0.62 -20.95 17.98
C TRP A 140 0.15 -21.41 19.36
N HIS A 141 0.77 -20.83 20.38
CA HIS A 141 0.48 -21.11 21.77
C HIS A 141 0.20 -19.82 22.54
N GLU A 142 -0.62 -19.92 23.57
CA GLU A 142 -0.86 -18.79 24.47
C GLU A 142 0.37 -18.57 25.34
N VAL A 143 0.92 -17.36 25.29
CA VAL A 143 1.94 -16.95 26.27
C VAL A 143 1.27 -16.35 27.51
N VAL A 144 0.16 -15.62 27.31
CA VAL A 144 -0.70 -15.09 28.37
C VAL A 144 -2.15 -15.19 27.91
N ASP A 145 -3.04 -15.76 28.73
CA ASP A 145 -4.47 -15.89 28.42
C ASP A 145 -5.21 -14.54 28.49
N SER A 146 -4.84 -13.68 29.44
CA SER A 146 -5.47 -12.39 29.71
C SER A 146 -4.41 -11.28 29.78
N PHE A 147 -4.26 -10.51 28.71
CA PHE A 147 -3.28 -9.43 28.64
C PHE A 147 -3.76 -8.18 29.40
N ASP A 148 -3.19 -7.96 30.60
CA ASP A 148 -3.64 -6.97 31.58
C ASP A 148 -3.59 -5.50 31.10
N ALA A 149 -2.75 -5.19 30.10
CA ALA A 149 -2.62 -3.83 29.58
C ALA A 149 -3.91 -3.34 28.93
N GLY A 150 -4.58 -4.20 28.14
CA GLY A 150 -5.73 -3.82 27.30
C GLY A 150 -5.38 -2.71 26.32
N ALA A 151 -5.01 -3.08 25.10
CA ALA A 151 -4.53 -2.14 24.08
C ALA A 151 -5.39 -2.22 22.83
N TRP A 152 -5.95 -1.07 22.43
CA TRP A 152 -6.62 -0.89 21.15
C TRP A 152 -5.64 -0.25 20.17
N ASP A 153 -5.39 -0.92 19.06
CA ASP A 153 -4.34 -0.70 18.07
C ASP A 153 -2.94 -0.79 18.69
N PRO A 154 -2.58 -1.98 19.22
CA PRO A 154 -1.30 -2.19 19.88
C PRO A 154 -0.11 -2.15 18.91
N GLY A 155 0.90 -1.35 19.24
CA GLY A 155 2.25 -1.44 18.68
C GLY A 155 3.25 -1.86 19.77
N PHE A 156 4.11 -2.84 19.50
CA PHE A 156 5.16 -3.25 20.45
C PHE A 156 6.54 -2.80 19.99
N PHE A 157 7.44 -2.66 20.95
CA PHE A 157 8.84 -2.38 20.69
C PHE A 157 9.72 -3.07 21.72
N ALA A 158 10.70 -3.86 21.25
CA ALA A 158 11.81 -4.34 22.08
C ALA A 158 13.03 -3.45 21.84
N ASP A 159 13.57 -2.90 22.93
CA ASP A 159 14.74 -2.02 22.87
C ASP A 159 16.05 -2.82 22.97
N ASP A 160 17.17 -2.17 22.63
CA ASP A 160 18.50 -2.78 22.63
C ASP A 160 18.96 -3.20 24.04
N ASP A 161 18.40 -2.60 25.08
CA ASP A 161 18.63 -2.97 26.48
C ASP A 161 17.79 -4.18 26.94
N GLY A 162 16.95 -4.72 26.04
CA GLY A 162 16.12 -5.88 26.27
C GLY A 162 14.80 -5.59 27.00
N ARG A 163 14.46 -4.33 27.26
CA ARG A 163 13.15 -3.91 27.77
C ARG A 163 12.11 -3.89 26.66
N VAL A 164 10.85 -4.05 27.02
CA VAL A 164 9.74 -4.13 26.06
C VAL A 164 8.71 -3.07 26.40
N TYR A 165 8.17 -2.42 25.37
CA TYR A 165 7.18 -1.37 25.48
C TYR A 165 5.99 -1.68 24.57
N ILE A 166 4.83 -1.20 24.97
CA ILE A 166 3.61 -1.23 24.17
C ILE A 166 3.05 0.18 24.05
N TYR A 167 2.54 0.51 22.87
CA TYR A 167 1.92 1.78 22.49
C TYR A 167 0.53 1.49 21.95
N TRP A 168 -0.45 2.35 22.22
CA TRP A 168 -1.82 2.12 21.75
C TRP A 168 -2.69 3.37 21.83
N GLY A 169 -3.82 3.32 21.13
CA GLY A 169 -4.87 4.32 21.16
C GLY A 169 -5.61 4.36 19.83
N SER A 170 -6.93 4.52 19.86
CA SER A 170 -7.75 4.98 18.74
C SER A 170 -8.80 5.91 19.30
N SER A 171 -8.64 7.21 19.09
CA SER A 171 -9.53 8.21 19.68
C SER A 171 -9.42 9.59 19.03
N ASN A 172 -10.53 10.33 19.08
CA ASN A 172 -10.58 11.76 18.82
C ASN A 172 -10.58 12.62 20.10
N PHE A 173 -10.43 11.97 21.27
CA PHE A 173 -10.44 12.63 22.58
C PHE A 173 -9.23 12.25 23.42
N TYR A 174 -8.95 10.97 23.53
CA TYR A 174 -7.85 10.45 24.33
C TYR A 174 -6.51 10.53 23.56
N PRO A 175 -5.38 10.66 24.26
CA PRO A 175 -4.07 10.64 23.63
C PRO A 175 -3.69 9.21 23.24
N MET A 176 -2.58 9.10 22.53
CA MET A 176 -1.87 7.83 22.42
C MET A 176 -1.16 7.56 23.76
N TYR A 177 -1.22 6.33 24.22
CA TYR A 177 -0.60 5.88 25.44
C TYR A 177 0.62 5.01 25.15
N GLY A 178 1.56 4.97 26.10
CA GLY A 178 2.64 3.99 26.11
C GLY A 178 2.92 3.46 27.51
N GLN A 179 3.43 2.23 27.59
CA GLN A 179 3.79 1.61 28.85
C GLN A 179 4.89 0.58 28.65
N GLU A 180 5.78 0.45 29.64
CA GLU A 180 6.71 -0.67 29.69
C GLU A 180 5.96 -1.95 30.11
N ILE A 181 6.34 -3.09 29.54
CA ILE A 181 5.85 -4.40 29.95
C ILE A 181 7.03 -5.29 30.33
N ASP A 182 6.84 -6.08 31.38
CA ASP A 182 7.82 -7.07 31.79
C ASP A 182 7.98 -8.13 30.71
N ARG A 183 9.19 -8.28 30.16
CA ARG A 183 9.47 -9.16 29.03
C ARG A 183 9.21 -10.66 29.27
N HIS A 184 9.06 -11.09 30.52
CA HIS A 184 8.91 -12.49 30.90
C HIS A 184 7.47 -12.84 31.25
N THR A 185 6.78 -11.92 31.91
CA THR A 185 5.40 -12.09 32.39
C THR A 185 4.38 -11.35 31.54
N PHE A 186 4.83 -10.44 30.67
CA PHE A 186 4.03 -9.51 29.87
C PHE A 186 3.08 -8.64 30.71
N LYS A 187 3.38 -8.48 32.00
CA LYS A 187 2.63 -7.60 32.88
C LYS A 187 3.08 -6.15 32.71
N PRO A 188 2.15 -5.18 32.77
CA PRO A 188 2.52 -3.78 32.74
C PRO A 188 3.43 -3.40 33.92
N ILE A 189 4.46 -2.60 33.64
CA ILE A 189 5.37 -2.00 34.63
C ILE A 189 5.02 -0.51 34.75
N GLY A 190 4.79 -0.05 35.99
CA GLY A 190 4.46 1.36 36.26
C GLY A 190 3.08 1.78 35.75
N GLU A 191 2.82 3.09 35.72
CA GLU A 191 1.60 3.67 35.14
C GLU A 191 1.77 3.89 33.62
N ARG A 192 0.67 3.85 32.87
CA ARG A 192 0.67 4.25 31.46
C ARG A 192 0.98 5.75 31.33
N VAL A 193 1.70 6.13 30.28
CA VAL A 193 2.12 7.50 29.99
C VAL A 193 1.29 8.04 28.82
N GLU A 194 0.78 9.27 28.93
CA GLU A 194 0.21 10.00 27.78
C GLU A 194 1.35 10.52 26.89
N LEU A 195 1.38 10.14 25.61
CA LEU A 195 2.52 10.42 24.74
C LEU A 195 2.26 11.61 23.81
N ILE A 196 1.25 11.51 22.95
CA ILE A 196 0.98 12.49 21.89
C ILE A 196 -0.52 12.72 21.70
N ARG A 197 -0.88 13.83 21.04
CA ARG A 197 -2.22 14.22 20.62
C ARG A 197 -2.12 14.94 19.27
N LEU A 198 -3.19 14.87 18.48
CA LEU A 198 -3.31 15.70 17.28
C LEU A 198 -3.42 17.18 17.65
N GLN A 199 -2.85 18.02 16.79
CA GLN A 199 -2.91 19.47 16.84
C GLN A 199 -3.42 19.99 15.49
N ASP A 200 -4.61 19.54 15.10
CA ASP A 200 -5.29 19.86 13.85
C ASP A 200 -5.41 21.37 13.58
N SER A 201 -5.50 22.21 14.63
CA SER A 201 -5.45 23.68 14.55
C SER A 201 -4.13 24.26 13.97
N ILE A 202 -3.08 23.45 13.95
CA ILE A 202 -1.73 23.77 13.45
C ILE A 202 -1.41 22.91 12.23
N HIS A 203 -1.59 21.59 12.33
CA HIS A 203 -1.23 20.62 11.30
C HIS A 203 -2.40 20.37 10.35
N GLY A 204 -2.28 20.81 9.09
CA GLY A 204 -3.37 20.76 8.12
C GLY A 204 -3.86 19.35 7.80
N TRP A 205 -2.94 18.39 7.73
CA TRP A 205 -3.22 16.99 7.38
C TRP A 205 -3.95 16.21 8.48
N GLU A 206 -3.87 16.67 9.73
CA GLU A 206 -4.56 16.06 10.86
C GLU A 206 -6.03 16.46 10.95
N ARG A 207 -6.60 17.18 9.97
CA ARG A 207 -8.00 17.62 10.00
C ARG A 207 -8.95 16.61 9.39
N PHE A 208 -10.08 16.40 10.06
CA PHE A 208 -11.08 15.39 9.71
C PHE A 208 -11.85 15.71 8.41
N GLY A 209 -12.26 14.67 7.68
CA GLY A 209 -13.06 14.75 6.45
C GLY A 209 -12.25 14.53 5.16
N GLU A 210 -12.93 14.12 4.09
CA GLU A 210 -12.33 13.83 2.77
C GLU A 210 -11.52 15.02 2.24
N TYR A 211 -11.98 16.25 2.53
CA TYR A 211 -11.32 17.49 2.10
C TYR A 211 -10.80 18.31 3.29
N ALA A 212 -10.60 17.68 4.46
CA ALA A 212 -10.18 18.36 5.70
C ALA A 212 -11.11 19.51 6.12
N ASP A 213 -12.41 19.38 5.84
CA ASP A 213 -13.47 20.38 6.02
C ASP A 213 -14.51 19.99 7.08
N ASN A 214 -14.44 18.76 7.61
CA ASN A 214 -15.38 18.29 8.61
C ASN A 214 -14.99 18.80 10.00
N THR A 215 -15.71 19.82 10.45
CA THR A 215 -15.52 20.43 11.77
C THR A 215 -16.50 19.95 12.83
N PHE A 216 -17.43 19.04 12.46
CA PHE A 216 -18.42 18.50 13.41
C PHE A 216 -17.77 17.54 14.43
N LEU A 217 -16.73 16.82 14.01
CA LEU A 217 -16.04 15.84 14.83
C LEU A 217 -14.55 16.15 14.85
N ARG A 218 -13.92 16.04 16.02
CA ARG A 218 -12.46 16.10 16.12
C ARG A 218 -11.84 14.91 15.37
N PRO A 219 -10.65 15.08 14.78
CA PRO A 219 -9.97 14.01 14.06
C PRO A 219 -9.57 12.87 14.99
N PHE A 220 -9.51 11.66 14.44
CA PHE A 220 -9.06 10.46 15.12
C PHE A 220 -7.55 10.27 14.93
N MET A 221 -6.91 9.86 16.01
CA MET A 221 -5.53 9.38 16.02
C MET A 221 -5.52 7.93 16.42
N GLU A 222 -4.78 7.10 15.69
CA GLU A 222 -4.67 5.67 15.96
C GLU A 222 -3.38 5.03 15.43
N GLY A 223 -3.32 3.69 15.37
CA GLY A 223 -2.25 2.96 14.68
C GLY A 223 -0.83 3.24 15.19
N ALA A 224 -0.57 2.98 16.47
CA ALA A 224 0.74 3.24 17.06
C ALA A 224 1.81 2.29 16.51
N TRP A 225 2.95 2.83 16.06
CA TRP A 225 4.11 2.03 15.67
C TRP A 225 5.42 2.70 16.12
N MET A 226 6.47 1.92 16.39
CA MET A 226 7.73 2.43 16.90
C MET A 226 8.92 1.87 16.11
N ASN A 227 9.77 2.78 15.62
CA ASN A 227 11.09 2.43 15.11
C ASN A 227 12.18 3.11 15.93
N LYS A 228 13.33 2.45 16.04
CA LYS A 228 14.57 3.07 16.53
C LYS A 228 15.54 3.23 15.38
N HIS A 229 16.09 4.43 15.22
CA HIS A 229 17.07 4.73 14.17
C HIS A 229 18.11 5.71 14.74
N GLU A 230 19.39 5.38 14.60
CA GLU A 230 20.53 6.18 15.09
C GLU A 230 20.39 6.69 16.54
N GLY A 231 19.85 5.83 17.42
CA GLY A 231 19.66 6.14 18.84
C GLY A 231 18.43 7.00 19.17
N LYS A 232 17.61 7.34 18.18
CA LYS A 232 16.33 8.07 18.34
C LYS A 232 15.14 7.13 18.18
N TYR A 233 14.03 7.47 18.84
CA TYR A 233 12.77 6.73 18.82
C TYR A 233 11.73 7.49 18.00
N TYR A 234 11.15 6.82 17.01
CA TYR A 234 10.19 7.36 16.04
C TYR A 234 8.82 6.75 16.31
N LEU A 235 8.00 7.44 17.10
CA LEU A 235 6.62 7.08 17.40
C LEU A 235 5.72 7.51 16.24
N GLN A 236 5.28 6.55 15.45
CA GLN A 236 4.36 6.71 14.33
C GLN A 236 2.91 6.62 14.80
N TYR A 237 2.02 7.31 14.08
CA TYR A 237 0.58 7.32 14.33
C TYR A 237 -0.17 7.62 13.03
N ALA A 238 -1.39 7.11 12.93
CA ALA A 238 -2.31 7.36 11.83
C ALA A 238 -3.29 8.50 12.17
N ALA A 239 -3.62 9.30 11.16
CA ALA A 239 -4.65 10.35 11.22
C ALA A 239 -5.15 10.70 9.80
N PRO A 240 -6.29 11.40 9.65
CA PRO A 240 -7.24 11.82 10.68
C PRO A 240 -8.48 10.92 10.78
N GLY A 241 -8.65 9.95 9.89
CA GLY A 241 -9.76 8.98 9.90
C GLY A 241 -9.66 8.01 8.73
N THR A 242 -9.82 6.71 9.02
CA THR A 242 -9.61 5.61 8.05
C THR A 242 -10.59 5.61 6.88
N GLU A 243 -11.65 6.40 6.92
CA GLU A 243 -12.64 6.50 5.85
C GLU A 243 -12.30 7.51 4.74
N PHE A 244 -11.21 8.28 4.88
CA PHE A 244 -10.90 9.41 3.99
C PHE A 244 -9.61 9.22 3.19
N SER A 245 -9.58 9.77 1.96
CA SER A 245 -8.41 9.69 1.07
C SER A 245 -7.15 10.36 1.66
N GLY A 246 -7.32 11.30 2.60
CA GLY A 246 -6.24 11.97 3.32
C GLY A 246 -5.61 11.18 4.46
N TYR A 247 -6.09 9.95 4.73
CA TYR A 247 -5.55 9.10 5.79
C TYR A 247 -4.08 8.76 5.54
N GLY A 248 -3.22 9.07 6.51
CA GLY A 248 -1.78 8.93 6.41
C GLY A 248 -1.12 8.76 7.78
N ASP A 249 0.18 8.51 7.78
CA ASP A 249 0.96 8.35 9.01
C ASP A 249 1.91 9.53 9.24
N GLY A 250 1.88 10.01 10.48
CA GLY A 250 2.80 11.01 11.02
C GLY A 250 3.76 10.38 12.02
N VAL A 251 4.77 11.14 12.43
CA VAL A 251 5.77 10.67 13.38
C VAL A 251 6.22 11.76 14.35
N TYR A 252 6.42 11.38 15.61
CA TYR A 252 7.14 12.16 16.61
C TYR A 252 8.45 11.47 17.00
N ILE A 253 9.49 12.25 17.29
CA ILE A 253 10.85 11.80 17.58
C ILE A 253 11.20 12.07 19.03
N GLY A 254 11.81 11.10 19.72
CA GLY A 254 12.25 11.22 21.11
C GLY A 254 13.62 10.57 21.37
N ASP A 255 14.17 10.86 22.55
CA ASP A 255 15.44 10.28 23.05
C ASP A 255 15.23 9.01 23.90
N HIS A 256 13.99 8.73 24.26
CA HIS A 256 13.60 7.60 25.11
C HIS A 256 12.31 6.96 24.59
N PRO A 257 12.09 5.66 24.85
CA PRO A 257 10.95 4.92 24.31
C PRO A 257 9.59 5.41 24.81
N LEU A 258 9.53 6.13 25.94
CA LEU A 258 8.30 6.74 26.46
C LEU A 258 8.33 8.28 26.41
N GLY A 259 9.18 8.85 25.55
CA GLY A 259 9.31 10.28 25.35
C GLY A 259 10.16 11.01 26.39
N PRO A 260 10.11 12.36 26.43
CA PRO A 260 9.21 13.21 25.65
C PRO A 260 9.46 13.11 24.14
N PHE A 261 8.39 13.31 23.37
CA PHE A 261 8.38 13.24 21.91
C PHE A 261 8.17 14.63 21.30
N THR A 262 8.83 14.90 20.18
CA THR A 262 8.73 16.15 19.42
C THR A 262 8.25 15.84 18.00
N TYR A 263 7.30 16.63 17.50
CA TYR A 263 6.75 16.44 16.15
C TYR A 263 7.88 16.53 15.11
N GLN A 264 7.97 15.54 14.22
CA GLN A 264 8.92 15.61 13.11
C GLN A 264 8.52 16.74 12.16
N ASP A 265 9.52 17.46 11.70
CA ASP A 265 9.32 18.63 10.86
C ASP A 265 8.59 18.34 9.53
N HIS A 266 8.91 17.21 8.88
CA HIS A 266 8.21 16.74 7.69
C HIS A 266 7.14 15.71 8.10
N ASN A 267 5.88 16.13 8.12
CA ASN A 267 4.73 15.28 8.37
C ASN A 267 3.56 15.67 7.42
N PRO A 268 2.66 14.73 7.09
CA PRO A 268 2.79 13.29 7.36
C PRO A 268 4.01 12.73 6.62
N PHE A 269 4.66 11.70 7.20
CA PHE A 269 5.80 11.08 6.53
C PHE A 269 5.33 10.10 5.45
N ALA A 270 4.12 9.53 5.60
CA ALA A 270 3.44 8.70 4.61
C ALA A 270 2.06 9.25 4.28
N ALA A 271 1.84 9.59 3.00
CA ALA A 271 0.55 10.02 2.50
C ALA A 271 0.43 9.73 1.00
N ASN A 272 -0.74 9.24 0.58
CA ASN A 272 -1.08 9.06 -0.82
C ASN A 272 -2.51 9.57 -1.10
N PRO A 273 -2.71 10.89 -1.25
CA PRO A 273 -4.05 11.47 -1.37
C PRO A 273 -4.65 11.45 -2.79
N GLY A 274 -3.93 10.93 -3.79
CA GLY A 274 -4.36 10.91 -5.19
C GLY A 274 -3.82 9.71 -5.96
N GLY A 275 -4.22 9.59 -7.23
CA GLY A 275 -4.01 8.37 -8.02
C GLY A 275 -5.17 7.38 -7.91
N PHE A 276 -4.92 6.17 -8.44
CA PHE A 276 -5.83 5.02 -8.44
C PHE A 276 -6.05 4.49 -7.04
N THR A 277 -4.97 4.36 -6.26
CA THR A 277 -5.06 4.06 -4.82
C THR A 277 -4.95 5.33 -4.01
N ARG A 278 -5.68 5.43 -2.89
CA ARG A 278 -5.59 6.57 -1.97
C ARG A 278 -5.55 6.09 -0.52
N GLY A 279 -4.95 6.90 0.35
CA GLY A 279 -4.66 6.54 1.73
C GLY A 279 -3.33 5.80 1.86
N ALA A 280 -2.60 6.13 2.91
CA ALA A 280 -1.37 5.46 3.31
C ALA A 280 -1.19 5.56 4.84
N GLY A 281 -2.27 5.32 5.59
CA GLY A 281 -2.30 5.44 7.06
C GLY A 281 -2.52 4.10 7.75
N HIS A 282 -2.31 4.09 9.08
CA HIS A 282 -2.34 2.91 9.94
C HIS A 282 -1.44 1.81 9.39
N GLY A 283 -0.16 2.13 9.28
CA GLY A 283 0.85 1.24 8.77
C GLY A 283 1.93 0.86 9.77
N ALA A 284 2.88 0.10 9.27
CA ALA A 284 4.07 -0.29 10.00
C ALA A 284 5.31 -0.11 9.11
N THR A 285 6.30 0.60 9.63
CA THR A 285 7.59 0.74 8.95
C THR A 285 8.54 -0.38 9.40
N PHE A 286 8.98 -1.20 8.45
CA PHE A 286 9.80 -2.39 8.69
C PHE A 286 11.05 -2.40 7.80
N GLN A 287 12.03 -3.24 8.14
CA GLN A 287 13.21 -3.45 7.31
C GLN A 287 13.08 -4.71 6.46
N ASP A 288 13.44 -4.61 5.19
CA ASP A 288 13.53 -5.74 4.26
C ASP A 288 14.73 -6.66 4.57
N ALA A 289 14.92 -7.68 3.73
CA ALA A 289 16.01 -8.65 3.82
C ALA A 289 17.40 -8.00 3.74
N TYR A 290 17.49 -6.84 3.09
CA TYR A 290 18.70 -6.09 2.81
C TYR A 290 18.94 -4.98 3.83
N GLY A 291 17.95 -4.62 4.64
CA GLY A 291 18.04 -3.58 5.66
C GLY A 291 17.45 -2.24 5.23
N GLN A 292 16.79 -2.16 4.08
CA GLN A 292 16.08 -0.95 3.65
C GLN A 292 14.72 -0.86 4.32
N TYR A 293 14.26 0.36 4.56
CA TYR A 293 12.96 0.59 5.16
C TYR A 293 11.85 0.57 4.11
N TRP A 294 10.75 -0.09 4.46
CA TRP A 294 9.52 -0.12 3.72
C TRP A 294 8.38 0.21 4.67
N HIS A 295 7.32 0.77 4.13
CA HIS A 295 6.11 1.07 4.88
C HIS A 295 4.96 0.30 4.26
N ILE A 296 4.29 -0.54 5.06
CA ILE A 296 3.02 -1.17 4.68
C ILE A 296 1.90 -0.34 5.31
N SER A 297 0.82 -0.05 4.61
CA SER A 297 -0.29 0.74 5.16
C SER A 297 -1.63 0.46 4.50
N THR A 298 -2.67 1.11 5.03
CA THR A 298 -4.06 0.97 4.59
C THR A 298 -4.38 1.91 3.43
N ILE A 299 -4.92 1.34 2.36
CA ILE A 299 -5.54 2.02 1.22
C ILE A 299 -7.06 2.06 1.42
N ILE A 300 -7.68 3.21 1.15
CA ILE A 300 -9.11 3.45 1.34
C ILE A 300 -9.87 3.27 0.02
N LEU A 301 -10.96 2.50 0.04
CA LEU A 301 -11.95 2.44 -1.05
C LEU A 301 -13.25 3.14 -0.62
N GLY A 302 -13.88 2.67 0.45
CA GLY A 302 -15.05 3.34 1.01
C GLY A 302 -16.30 3.35 0.11
N VAL A 303 -16.51 2.35 -0.77
CA VAL A 303 -17.60 2.36 -1.77
C VAL A 303 -18.89 1.77 -1.19
N ARG A 304 -18.82 0.57 -0.63
CA ARG A 304 -19.96 -0.13 -0.01
C ARG A 304 -20.11 0.25 1.46
N ASN A 305 -19.00 0.51 2.12
CA ASN A 305 -18.92 0.89 3.52
C ASN A 305 -17.65 1.71 3.75
N ASN A 306 -17.69 2.63 4.71
CA ASN A 306 -16.55 3.49 5.06
C ASN A 306 -15.27 2.72 5.46
N PHE A 307 -15.37 1.44 5.83
CA PHE A 307 -14.24 0.57 6.19
C PHE A 307 -13.82 -0.43 5.09
N GLU A 308 -14.31 -0.26 3.86
CA GLU A 308 -13.83 -1.00 2.69
C GLU A 308 -12.43 -0.52 2.28
N ARG A 309 -11.42 -1.40 2.44
CA ARG A 309 -10.00 -1.04 2.45
C ARG A 309 -9.12 -2.16 1.87
N ARG A 310 -7.90 -1.81 1.44
CA ARG A 310 -6.85 -2.68 0.88
C ARG A 310 -5.49 -2.34 1.48
N LEU A 311 -4.44 -3.07 1.10
CA LEU A 311 -3.08 -2.83 1.59
C LEU A 311 -2.18 -2.26 0.48
N GLY A 312 -1.34 -1.31 0.86
CA GLY A 312 -0.30 -0.70 0.01
C GLY A 312 1.08 -0.85 0.63
N LEU A 313 2.06 -1.18 -0.20
CA LEU A 313 3.47 -1.27 0.17
C LEU A 313 4.26 -0.14 -0.50
N TRP A 314 5.07 0.58 0.28
CA TRP A 314 5.73 1.82 -0.13
C TRP A 314 7.20 1.85 0.27
N PRO A 315 8.13 2.31 -0.59
CA PRO A 315 9.51 2.57 -0.20
C PRO A 315 9.59 3.66 0.87
N ALA A 316 10.34 3.42 1.95
CA ALA A 316 10.53 4.38 3.04
C ALA A 316 12.01 4.51 3.42
N GLY A 317 12.34 5.47 4.28
CA GLY A 317 13.72 5.63 4.73
C GLY A 317 13.93 6.83 5.64
N PHE A 318 15.18 7.00 6.04
CA PHE A 318 15.64 8.17 6.79
C PHE A 318 16.60 8.94 5.90
N ASP A 319 16.44 10.27 5.83
CA ASP A 319 17.41 11.12 5.17
C ASP A 319 18.64 11.40 6.07
N GLN A 320 19.59 12.20 5.56
CA GLN A 320 20.83 12.53 6.29
C GLN A 320 20.61 13.36 7.56
N ASP A 321 19.45 13.98 7.72
CA ASP A 321 19.07 14.76 8.91
C ASP A 321 18.18 13.93 9.87
N GLY A 322 17.99 12.64 9.58
CA GLY A 322 17.15 11.74 10.37
C GLY A 322 15.64 11.95 10.15
N ILE A 323 15.23 12.57 9.04
CA ILE A 323 13.81 12.70 8.68
C ILE A 323 13.33 11.36 8.11
N LEU A 324 12.38 10.73 8.79
CA LEU A 324 11.63 9.61 8.26
C LEU A 324 10.76 10.10 7.10
N TYR A 325 10.81 9.41 5.96
CA TYR A 325 10.00 9.68 4.78
C TYR A 325 9.44 8.38 4.19
N CYS A 326 8.36 8.51 3.43
CA CYS A 326 7.79 7.47 2.59
C CYS A 326 7.55 8.02 1.19
N ASN A 327 8.02 7.31 0.16
CA ASN A 327 7.87 7.71 -1.23
C ASN A 327 6.61 7.06 -1.83
N THR A 328 5.57 7.86 -2.01
CA THR A 328 4.29 7.44 -2.61
C THR A 328 4.14 7.89 -4.07
N ALA A 329 5.12 8.59 -4.64
CA ALA A 329 5.03 9.12 -5.99
C ALA A 329 4.95 7.98 -7.01
N TYR A 330 3.93 7.96 -7.86
CA TYR A 330 3.65 6.82 -8.74
C TYR A 330 3.51 5.48 -7.99
N GLY A 331 3.21 5.48 -6.69
CA GLY A 331 3.24 4.27 -5.88
C GLY A 331 2.13 3.26 -6.20
N ASP A 332 1.18 3.62 -7.05
CA ASP A 332 0.20 2.73 -7.67
C ASP A 332 0.53 2.37 -9.13
N TYR A 333 1.76 2.64 -9.57
CA TYR A 333 2.35 2.13 -10.80
C TYR A 333 3.39 1.05 -10.46
N PRO A 334 3.92 0.30 -11.45
CA PRO A 334 4.91 -0.74 -11.19
C PRO A 334 6.21 -0.21 -10.56
N TYR A 335 6.56 -0.79 -9.41
CA TYR A 335 7.78 -0.57 -8.66
C TYR A 335 8.59 -1.85 -8.56
N TYR A 336 9.91 -1.75 -8.48
CA TYR A 336 10.76 -2.90 -8.19
C TYR A 336 10.68 -3.28 -6.71
N LEU A 337 10.57 -4.58 -6.44
CA LEU A 337 10.70 -5.13 -5.09
C LEU A 337 12.17 -5.15 -4.63
N PRO A 338 12.41 -5.29 -3.30
CA PRO A 338 13.74 -5.45 -2.75
C PRO A 338 14.53 -6.59 -3.37
N GLN A 339 15.73 -6.29 -3.87
CA GLN A 339 16.72 -7.31 -4.25
C GLN A 339 18.15 -6.97 -3.84
N ARG A 340 18.38 -5.72 -3.47
CA ARG A 340 19.66 -5.18 -3.01
C ARG A 340 19.40 -3.89 -2.24
N MET A 341 20.43 -3.35 -1.61
CA MET A 341 20.42 -1.97 -1.14
C MET A 341 20.34 -1.00 -2.32
N ASP A 342 19.33 -0.13 -2.30
CA ASP A 342 19.05 0.92 -3.27
C ASP A 342 18.74 2.25 -2.54
N ASP A 343 18.63 3.34 -3.28
CA ASP A 343 18.30 4.67 -2.75
C ASP A 343 16.83 4.99 -3.06
N HIS A 344 15.95 4.83 -2.06
CA HIS A 344 14.50 5.06 -2.20
C HIS A 344 14.13 6.51 -2.60
N LEU A 345 15.03 7.49 -2.40
CA LEU A 345 14.84 8.87 -2.89
C LEU A 345 15.16 9.03 -4.37
N LYS A 346 16.01 8.18 -4.93
CA LYS A 346 16.32 8.14 -6.37
C LYS A 346 15.37 7.24 -7.17
N GLY A 347 14.50 6.51 -6.45
CA GLY A 347 13.32 5.84 -6.98
C GLY A 347 13.51 4.35 -7.28
N GLN A 348 12.45 3.59 -7.01
CA GLN A 348 12.27 2.21 -7.46
C GLN A 348 11.14 2.10 -8.50
N PHE A 349 10.59 3.24 -8.94
CA PHE A 349 9.63 3.30 -10.03
C PHE A 349 10.28 2.78 -11.32
N THR A 350 9.60 1.86 -12.00
CA THR A 350 10.09 1.23 -13.24
C THR A 350 10.17 2.18 -14.44
N GLY A 351 9.47 3.32 -14.39
CA GLY A 351 9.27 4.18 -15.55
C GLY A 351 8.23 3.62 -16.54
N TRP A 352 7.46 2.59 -16.14
CA TRP A 352 6.36 2.04 -16.94
C TRP A 352 5.10 2.84 -16.66
N MET A 353 4.61 3.52 -17.70
CA MET A 353 3.48 4.44 -17.61
C MET A 353 2.18 3.72 -17.90
N LEU A 354 1.08 4.18 -17.29
CA LEU A 354 -0.25 3.72 -17.63
C LEU A 354 -0.62 4.11 -19.06
N LEU A 355 -0.98 3.12 -19.87
CA LEU A 355 -1.20 3.27 -21.32
C LEU A 355 -2.65 3.53 -21.69
N ASN A 356 -3.60 3.30 -20.77
CA ASN A 356 -5.01 3.22 -21.11
C ASN A 356 -5.98 4.08 -20.30
N TYR A 357 -5.49 5.08 -19.57
CA TYR A 357 -6.35 6.07 -18.92
C TYR A 357 -7.30 6.76 -19.91
N GLY A 358 -8.59 6.73 -19.60
CA GLY A 358 -9.65 7.37 -20.37
C GLY A 358 -9.79 6.85 -21.81
N LYS A 359 -9.19 5.70 -22.14
CA LYS A 359 -9.20 5.17 -23.50
C LYS A 359 -10.52 4.45 -23.84
N PRO A 360 -10.82 4.24 -25.13
CA PRO A 360 -12.02 3.50 -25.54
C PRO A 360 -12.04 2.08 -24.97
N VAL A 361 -13.22 1.67 -24.47
CA VAL A 361 -13.47 0.33 -23.94
C VAL A 361 -14.67 -0.30 -24.65
N ARG A 362 -14.55 -1.58 -25.00
CA ARG A 362 -15.66 -2.43 -25.47
C ARG A 362 -15.88 -3.56 -24.47
N VAL A 363 -17.12 -4.01 -24.32
CA VAL A 363 -17.47 -5.05 -23.36
C VAL A 363 -18.50 -6.00 -23.98
N SER A 364 -18.59 -7.21 -23.43
CA SER A 364 -19.64 -8.18 -23.74
C SER A 364 -21.03 -7.69 -23.35
N SER A 365 -21.15 -7.06 -22.18
CA SER A 365 -22.39 -6.60 -21.58
C SER A 365 -22.14 -5.55 -20.50
N THR A 366 -23.20 -4.86 -20.05
CA THR A 366 -23.12 -3.85 -18.99
C THR A 366 -24.31 -3.96 -18.07
N LEU A 367 -24.06 -4.11 -16.76
CA LEU A 367 -25.04 -3.87 -15.72
C LEU A 367 -25.32 -2.36 -15.65
N GLY A 368 -26.59 -1.96 -15.71
CA GLY A 368 -26.98 -0.54 -15.75
C GLY A 368 -26.33 0.28 -14.63
N GLY A 369 -25.72 1.41 -14.99
CA GLY A 369 -25.01 2.30 -14.06
C GLY A 369 -23.51 2.03 -13.89
N TYR A 370 -23.01 0.88 -14.36
CA TYR A 370 -21.59 0.49 -14.24
C TYR A 370 -20.88 0.55 -15.59
N TYR A 371 -20.60 1.76 -16.07
CA TYR A 371 -20.14 1.99 -17.44
C TYR A 371 -18.74 1.40 -17.73
N PRO A 372 -18.47 0.93 -18.97
CA PRO A 372 -17.18 0.33 -19.34
C PRO A 372 -15.95 1.19 -19.02
N ASN A 373 -16.06 2.50 -19.19
CA ASN A 373 -14.95 3.43 -18.98
C ASN A 373 -14.56 3.60 -17.51
N TYR A 374 -15.36 3.13 -16.55
CA TYR A 374 -14.97 3.09 -15.14
C TYR A 374 -13.85 2.08 -14.87
N ALA A 375 -13.56 1.14 -15.77
CA ALA A 375 -12.42 0.24 -15.62
C ALA A 375 -11.07 0.89 -15.99
N VAL A 376 -11.07 2.12 -16.50
CA VAL A 376 -9.89 2.83 -17.02
C VAL A 376 -9.88 4.33 -16.68
N ASP A 377 -10.60 4.75 -15.65
CA ASP A 377 -10.68 6.15 -15.21
C ASP A 377 -9.72 6.50 -14.06
N GLU A 378 -8.89 5.54 -13.65
CA GLU A 378 -7.94 5.64 -12.53
C GLU A 378 -8.61 6.06 -11.20
N ASP A 379 -9.82 5.57 -10.95
CA ASP A 379 -10.45 5.64 -9.63
C ASP A 379 -10.89 4.23 -9.17
N MET A 380 -10.24 3.68 -8.15
CA MET A 380 -10.59 2.35 -7.63
C MET A 380 -12.02 2.30 -7.02
N LYS A 381 -12.66 3.46 -6.78
CA LYS A 381 -14.02 3.55 -6.24
C LYS A 381 -15.12 3.37 -7.29
N THR A 382 -14.78 3.49 -8.57
CA THR A 382 -15.68 3.22 -9.70
C THR A 382 -15.32 1.88 -10.35
N TYR A 383 -16.28 1.25 -11.01
CA TYR A 383 -16.02 0.00 -11.75
C TYR A 383 -17.04 -0.26 -12.84
N TRP A 384 -16.61 -0.96 -13.88
CA TRP A 384 -17.51 -1.60 -14.83
C TRP A 384 -17.99 -2.95 -14.26
N SER A 385 -19.22 -3.33 -14.56
CA SER A 385 -19.75 -4.68 -14.30
C SER A 385 -20.47 -5.20 -15.53
N ALA A 386 -20.17 -6.44 -15.90
CA ALA A 386 -21.01 -7.22 -16.80
C ALA A 386 -22.39 -7.51 -16.18
N VAL A 387 -23.36 -7.97 -16.98
CA VAL A 387 -24.68 -8.37 -16.44
C VAL A 387 -24.62 -9.68 -15.66
N SER A 388 -23.57 -10.49 -15.86
CA SER A 388 -23.36 -11.79 -15.21
C SER A 388 -21.89 -12.01 -14.82
N GLY A 389 -21.62 -13.06 -14.02
CA GLY A 389 -20.28 -13.60 -13.79
C GLY A 389 -19.97 -14.85 -14.64
N ALA A 390 -20.82 -15.15 -15.63
CA ALA A 390 -20.71 -16.38 -16.41
C ALA A 390 -19.49 -16.38 -17.34
N PRO A 391 -18.97 -17.57 -17.71
CA PRO A 391 -17.94 -17.68 -18.73
C PRO A 391 -18.38 -16.99 -20.03
N GLY A 392 -17.46 -16.25 -20.65
CA GLY A 392 -17.69 -15.56 -21.92
C GLY A 392 -17.99 -14.06 -21.80
N GLU A 393 -18.18 -13.52 -20.60
CA GLU A 393 -18.11 -12.07 -20.39
C GLU A 393 -16.67 -11.58 -20.64
N TRP A 394 -16.51 -10.39 -21.22
CA TRP A 394 -15.18 -9.85 -21.54
C TRP A 394 -15.17 -8.32 -21.53
N ILE A 395 -13.99 -7.76 -21.29
CA ILE A 395 -13.67 -6.34 -21.43
C ILE A 395 -12.45 -6.18 -22.31
N GLU A 396 -12.48 -5.18 -23.18
CA GLU A 396 -11.41 -4.86 -24.10
C GLU A 396 -11.09 -3.37 -24.08
N SER A 397 -9.80 -3.03 -23.99
CA SER A 397 -9.30 -1.65 -24.06
C SER A 397 -8.50 -1.43 -25.36
N ASP A 398 -8.81 -0.36 -26.09
CA ASP A 398 -8.00 0.15 -27.21
C ASP A 398 -7.03 1.22 -26.69
N LEU A 399 -5.74 0.94 -26.64
CA LEU A 399 -4.67 1.86 -26.22
C LEU A 399 -4.57 3.11 -27.12
N GLY A 400 -5.26 3.12 -28.27
CA GLY A 400 -5.33 4.20 -29.25
C GLY A 400 -4.19 4.15 -30.27
N LYS A 401 -3.07 3.52 -29.93
CA LYS A 401 -1.91 3.27 -30.80
C LYS A 401 -1.20 2.00 -30.36
N VAL A 402 -0.27 1.52 -31.18
CA VAL A 402 0.60 0.39 -30.81
C VAL A 402 1.61 0.88 -29.77
N CYS A 403 1.59 0.27 -28.59
CA CYS A 403 2.46 0.55 -27.46
C CYS A 403 3.29 -0.68 -27.11
N SER A 404 4.45 -0.44 -26.49
CA SER A 404 5.14 -1.49 -25.74
C SER A 404 4.39 -1.69 -24.42
N VAL A 405 3.90 -2.90 -24.15
CA VAL A 405 3.28 -3.29 -22.88
C VAL A 405 4.29 -4.14 -22.10
N GLN A 406 4.48 -3.81 -20.82
CA GLN A 406 5.42 -4.44 -19.91
C GLN A 406 4.71 -5.21 -18.81
N ALA A 407 3.54 -4.72 -18.38
CA ALA A 407 2.73 -5.38 -17.37
C ALA A 407 1.25 -5.04 -17.50
N VAL A 408 0.40 -5.88 -16.93
CA VAL A 408 -1.04 -5.61 -16.79
C VAL A 408 -1.47 -5.90 -15.35
N GLN A 409 -2.22 -4.99 -14.74
CA GLN A 409 -2.90 -5.22 -13.46
C GLN A 409 -4.40 -5.33 -13.69
N ILE A 410 -5.02 -6.34 -13.10
CA ILE A 410 -6.47 -6.56 -13.12
C ILE A 410 -6.98 -6.35 -11.70
N ASN A 411 -7.78 -5.31 -11.49
CA ASN A 411 -8.44 -5.02 -10.24
C ASN A 411 -9.91 -5.36 -10.35
N TYR A 412 -10.35 -6.37 -9.61
CA TYR A 412 -11.74 -6.80 -9.56
C TYR A 412 -12.54 -5.93 -8.57
N ALA A 413 -13.83 -5.77 -8.85
CA ALA A 413 -14.79 -5.17 -7.92
C ALA A 413 -15.76 -6.23 -7.40
N ASP A 414 -16.21 -6.08 -6.16
CA ASP A 414 -17.19 -6.97 -5.55
C ASP A 414 -18.62 -6.51 -5.91
N GLN A 415 -19.24 -7.22 -6.84
CA GLN A 415 -20.61 -6.98 -7.29
C GLN A 415 -21.49 -8.21 -7.10
N ASP A 416 -22.52 -8.09 -6.26
CA ASP A 416 -23.51 -9.12 -5.94
C ASP A 416 -22.91 -10.45 -5.44
N VAL A 417 -21.75 -10.38 -4.79
CA VAL A 417 -21.13 -11.51 -4.10
C VAL A 417 -21.86 -11.81 -2.77
N PRO A 418 -22.00 -13.07 -2.35
CA PRO A 418 -22.78 -13.43 -1.15
C PRO A 418 -21.91 -13.65 0.11
N PHE A 419 -20.59 -13.56 0.01
CA PHE A 419 -19.67 -14.02 1.05
C PHE A 419 -19.53 -13.05 2.22
N LEU A 420 -19.19 -13.59 3.40
CA LEU A 420 -18.72 -12.84 4.57
C LEU A 420 -17.48 -13.55 5.12
N GLY A 421 -16.50 -12.80 5.60
CA GLY A 421 -15.24 -13.35 6.11
C GLY A 421 -14.36 -14.01 5.04
N LYS A 422 -13.27 -14.63 5.49
CA LYS A 422 -12.32 -15.33 4.63
C LYS A 422 -12.94 -16.56 3.97
N GLN A 423 -12.66 -16.73 2.69
CA GLN A 423 -13.00 -17.92 1.89
C GLN A 423 -11.69 -18.53 1.38
N ASP A 424 -11.52 -19.85 1.48
CA ASP A 424 -10.31 -20.58 1.12
C ASP A 424 -10.44 -21.40 -0.18
N THR A 425 -11.67 -21.51 -0.72
CA THR A 425 -11.96 -22.30 -1.94
C THR A 425 -12.34 -21.47 -3.16
N ILE A 426 -12.26 -20.14 -3.07
CA ILE A 426 -12.64 -19.24 -4.17
C ILE A 426 -11.44 -18.88 -5.04
N TYR A 427 -11.69 -18.56 -6.31
CA TYR A 427 -10.63 -18.28 -7.26
C TYR A 427 -11.15 -17.48 -8.47
N HIS A 428 -10.23 -16.95 -9.27
CA HIS A 428 -10.54 -16.31 -10.55
C HIS A 428 -9.89 -17.08 -11.71
N GLN A 429 -10.58 -17.24 -12.83
CA GLN A 429 -10.03 -17.80 -14.06
C GLN A 429 -10.36 -16.91 -15.25
N TYR A 430 -9.36 -16.66 -16.08
CA TYR A 430 -9.50 -15.79 -17.23
C TYR A 430 -8.42 -16.08 -18.28
N VAL A 431 -8.63 -15.55 -19.48
CA VAL A 431 -7.60 -15.43 -20.50
C VAL A 431 -7.44 -13.96 -20.84
N LEU A 432 -6.20 -13.47 -20.75
CA LEU A 432 -5.82 -12.14 -21.18
C LEU A 432 -5.14 -12.25 -22.55
N SER A 433 -5.68 -11.58 -23.55
CA SER A 433 -5.17 -11.59 -24.92
C SER A 433 -4.81 -10.18 -25.37
N TYR A 434 -3.94 -10.08 -26.38
CA TYR A 434 -3.54 -8.82 -26.97
C TYR A 434 -3.59 -8.88 -28.50
N SER A 435 -3.69 -7.71 -29.13
CA SER A 435 -3.68 -7.57 -30.59
C SER A 435 -3.11 -6.23 -31.02
N VAL A 436 -2.46 -6.20 -32.18
CA VAL A 436 -2.00 -4.96 -32.85
C VAL A 436 -3.10 -4.38 -33.74
N ASP A 437 -3.97 -5.22 -34.30
CA ASP A 437 -4.93 -4.85 -35.36
C ASP A 437 -6.41 -5.06 -34.97
N GLY A 438 -6.68 -5.69 -33.82
CA GLY A 438 -8.01 -6.01 -33.32
C GLY A 438 -8.65 -7.24 -33.96
N ASN A 439 -7.96 -7.92 -34.88
CA ASN A 439 -8.45 -9.07 -35.64
C ASN A 439 -7.67 -10.35 -35.30
N HIS A 440 -6.34 -10.26 -35.22
CA HIS A 440 -5.47 -11.37 -34.84
C HIS A 440 -5.10 -11.22 -33.37
N TRP A 441 -5.45 -12.23 -32.57
CA TRP A 441 -5.29 -12.21 -31.13
C TRP A 441 -4.29 -13.26 -30.69
N GLU A 442 -3.35 -12.83 -29.84
CA GLU A 442 -2.40 -13.71 -29.17
C GLU A 442 -2.70 -13.72 -27.67
N ILE A 443 -2.40 -14.84 -27.01
CA ILE A 443 -2.56 -14.95 -25.56
C ILE A 443 -1.39 -14.23 -24.90
N LEU A 444 -1.71 -13.30 -24.00
CA LEU A 444 -0.74 -12.61 -23.15
C LEU A 444 -0.52 -13.37 -21.84
N ALA A 445 -1.61 -13.81 -21.20
CA ALA A 445 -1.58 -14.65 -20.02
C ALA A 445 -2.80 -15.58 -20.01
N ASP A 446 -2.57 -16.85 -19.71
CA ASP A 446 -3.62 -17.86 -19.55
C ASP A 446 -3.71 -18.28 -18.08
N LYS A 447 -4.81 -17.92 -17.43
CA LYS A 447 -5.15 -18.32 -16.07
C LYS A 447 -6.41 -19.19 -16.04
N SER A 448 -6.69 -19.94 -17.11
CA SER A 448 -7.83 -20.86 -17.20
C SER A 448 -7.81 -21.98 -16.16
N GLU A 449 -6.62 -22.38 -15.70
CA GLU A 449 -6.42 -23.42 -14.68
C GLU A 449 -6.07 -22.83 -13.29
N ASN A 450 -6.28 -21.52 -13.10
CA ASN A 450 -5.98 -20.88 -11.81
C ASN A 450 -7.01 -21.28 -10.74
N HIS A 451 -6.51 -21.59 -9.54
CA HIS A 451 -7.33 -21.98 -8.38
C HIS A 451 -7.04 -21.12 -7.15
N THR A 452 -6.46 -19.92 -7.35
CA THR A 452 -6.21 -18.96 -6.27
C THR A 452 -7.08 -17.71 -6.45
N ASP A 453 -7.43 -17.09 -5.32
CA ASP A 453 -8.06 -15.78 -5.34
C ASP A 453 -7.03 -14.68 -5.66
N VAL A 454 -7.34 -13.82 -6.63
CA VAL A 454 -6.40 -12.80 -7.17
C VAL A 454 -7.14 -11.48 -7.46
N PRO A 455 -7.72 -10.82 -6.44
CA PRO A 455 -8.55 -9.63 -6.63
C PRO A 455 -7.81 -8.42 -7.24
N HIS A 456 -6.47 -8.41 -7.20
CA HIS A 456 -5.63 -7.33 -7.74
C HIS A 456 -4.45 -7.88 -8.56
N ASP A 457 -4.73 -8.88 -9.40
CA ASP A 457 -3.72 -9.65 -10.14
C ASP A 457 -2.76 -8.77 -10.96
N TYR A 458 -1.48 -8.78 -10.59
CA TYR A 458 -0.43 -8.04 -11.28
C TYR A 458 0.46 -9.00 -12.09
N ILE A 459 0.49 -8.79 -13.39
CA ILE A 459 1.17 -9.66 -14.35
C ILE A 459 2.31 -8.88 -14.99
N GLU A 460 3.53 -9.09 -14.49
CA GLU A 460 4.75 -8.65 -15.18
C GLU A 460 5.03 -9.58 -16.38
N LEU A 461 5.26 -9.01 -17.55
CA LEU A 461 5.55 -9.79 -18.75
C LEU A 461 7.05 -10.15 -18.78
N PRO A 462 7.41 -11.42 -19.05
CA PRO A 462 8.81 -11.81 -19.21
C PRO A 462 9.51 -11.07 -20.34
N VAL A 463 8.75 -10.72 -21.39
CA VAL A 463 9.21 -9.92 -22.53
C VAL A 463 8.11 -8.92 -22.88
N PRO A 464 8.43 -7.64 -23.10
CA PRO A 464 7.45 -6.66 -23.53
C PRO A 464 6.83 -7.03 -24.88
N VAL A 465 5.52 -6.85 -25.02
CA VAL A 465 4.79 -7.10 -26.28
C VAL A 465 4.40 -5.79 -26.95
N GLN A 466 4.20 -5.82 -28.27
CA GLN A 466 3.58 -4.71 -28.99
C GLN A 466 2.08 -4.95 -29.06
N ALA A 467 1.29 -4.07 -28.45
CA ALA A 467 -0.16 -4.20 -28.42
C ALA A 467 -0.83 -2.85 -28.68
N ARG A 468 -1.99 -2.88 -29.32
CA ARG A 468 -2.95 -1.77 -29.34
C ARG A 468 -4.24 -2.14 -28.61
N TYR A 469 -4.63 -3.41 -28.64
CA TYR A 469 -5.82 -3.90 -27.96
C TYR A 469 -5.42 -4.91 -26.89
N LEU A 470 -6.07 -4.83 -25.74
CA LEU A 470 -5.99 -5.82 -24.66
C LEU A 470 -7.41 -6.29 -24.35
N ARG A 471 -7.62 -7.61 -24.26
CA ARG A 471 -8.92 -8.20 -23.92
C ARG A 471 -8.78 -9.18 -22.77
N LEU A 472 -9.52 -8.92 -21.69
CA LEU A 472 -9.69 -9.84 -20.58
C LEU A 472 -11.00 -10.61 -20.77
N SER A 473 -10.91 -11.94 -20.90
CA SER A 473 -12.06 -12.83 -21.07
C SER A 473 -12.28 -13.64 -19.79
N ASN A 474 -13.45 -13.47 -19.18
CA ASN A 474 -13.84 -14.18 -17.96
C ASN A 474 -14.17 -15.64 -18.25
N LEU A 475 -13.63 -16.54 -17.43
CA LEU A 475 -14.02 -17.94 -17.37
C LEU A 475 -14.71 -18.25 -16.03
N HIS A 476 -14.19 -17.70 -14.94
CA HIS A 476 -14.76 -17.85 -13.61
C HIS A 476 -14.41 -16.66 -12.72
N VAL A 477 -15.41 -16.16 -12.00
CA VAL A 477 -15.25 -15.32 -10.81
C VAL A 477 -15.78 -16.10 -9.60
N PRO A 478 -15.30 -15.81 -8.37
CA PRO A 478 -15.73 -16.49 -7.15
C PRO A 478 -17.24 -16.69 -7.01
N ASP A 479 -18.00 -15.61 -7.24
CA ASP A 479 -19.46 -15.56 -7.31
C ASP A 479 -19.85 -14.16 -7.85
N GLY A 480 -21.14 -13.86 -7.93
CA GLY A 480 -21.66 -12.55 -8.30
C GLY A 480 -21.46 -12.23 -9.78
N LYS A 481 -20.93 -11.03 -10.07
CA LYS A 481 -20.72 -10.54 -11.45
C LYS A 481 -19.26 -10.32 -11.77
N PHE A 482 -18.93 -10.46 -13.05
CA PHE A 482 -17.62 -10.09 -13.55
C PHE A 482 -17.52 -8.56 -13.61
N ALA A 483 -16.81 -7.98 -12.65
CA ALA A 483 -16.68 -6.55 -12.47
C ALA A 483 -15.23 -6.14 -12.26
N ILE A 484 -14.80 -5.08 -12.96
CA ILE A 484 -13.43 -4.61 -13.02
C ILE A 484 -13.39 -3.12 -12.66
N SER A 485 -12.70 -2.79 -11.56
CA SER A 485 -12.39 -1.42 -11.15
C SER A 485 -11.14 -0.86 -11.83
N GLY A 486 -10.27 -1.73 -12.35
CA GLY A 486 -9.08 -1.30 -13.08
C GLY A 486 -8.52 -2.38 -13.97
N LEU A 487 -8.68 -2.24 -15.29
CA LEU A 487 -7.87 -2.95 -16.27
C LEU A 487 -6.71 -2.04 -16.65
N ARG A 488 -5.56 -2.16 -15.99
CA ARG A 488 -4.48 -1.18 -16.06
C ARG A 488 -3.31 -1.77 -16.84
N ALA A 489 -2.98 -1.19 -17.99
CA ALA A 489 -1.87 -1.62 -18.83
C ALA A 489 -0.67 -0.69 -18.65
N PHE A 490 0.49 -1.23 -18.31
CA PHE A 490 1.68 -0.44 -18.03
C PHE A 490 2.76 -0.69 -19.08
N GLY A 491 3.42 0.39 -19.50
CA GLY A 491 4.51 0.29 -20.44
C GLY A 491 4.99 1.63 -21.01
N LYS A 492 5.27 1.65 -22.32
CA LYS A 492 5.65 2.88 -23.03
C LYS A 492 4.95 2.99 -24.37
N ALA A 493 4.27 4.11 -24.59
CA ALA A 493 3.78 4.50 -25.90
C ALA A 493 4.89 5.16 -26.74
N PRO A 494 4.84 5.09 -28.07
CA PRO A 494 5.65 5.95 -28.92
C PRO A 494 5.21 7.41 -28.78
N GLY A 495 6.18 8.31 -28.70
CA GLY A 495 5.94 9.74 -28.59
C GLY A 495 7.04 10.46 -27.79
N ALA A 496 6.84 11.76 -27.60
CA ALA A 496 7.62 12.55 -26.66
C ALA A 496 6.95 12.53 -25.27
N VAL A 497 7.76 12.65 -24.23
CA VAL A 497 7.27 13.02 -22.89
C VAL A 497 6.69 14.44 -22.94
N PRO A 498 5.80 14.83 -22.01
CA PRO A 498 5.21 16.16 -22.05
C PRO A 498 6.24 17.27 -21.84
N ASP A 499 5.95 18.44 -22.39
CA ASP A 499 6.70 19.67 -22.13
C ASP A 499 6.70 20.04 -20.62
N PRO A 500 7.61 20.90 -20.14
CA PRO A 500 7.54 21.41 -18.77
C PRO A 500 6.22 22.15 -18.48
N VAL A 501 5.70 21.98 -17.26
CA VAL A 501 4.49 22.67 -16.81
C VAL A 501 4.65 24.19 -16.88
N LYS A 502 3.65 24.87 -17.45
CA LYS A 502 3.60 26.33 -17.60
C LYS A 502 2.66 26.95 -16.58
N HIS A 503 3.03 28.12 -16.09
CA HIS A 503 2.23 28.93 -15.16
C HIS A 503 1.78 28.20 -13.89
N PHE A 504 2.65 27.33 -13.33
CA PHE A 504 2.40 26.73 -12.03
C PHE A 504 2.45 27.81 -10.94
N ILE A 505 1.32 27.99 -10.25
CA ILE A 505 1.16 28.92 -9.14
C ILE A 505 0.63 28.19 -7.91
N VAL A 506 1.07 28.64 -6.74
CA VAL A 506 0.60 28.15 -5.45
C VAL A 506 0.11 29.35 -4.64
N LEU A 507 -1.18 29.37 -4.33
CA LEU A 507 -1.84 30.47 -3.64
C LEU A 507 -2.21 30.05 -2.22
N ARG A 508 -1.35 30.40 -1.26
CA ARG A 508 -1.62 30.23 0.17
C ARG A 508 -2.34 31.46 0.71
N GLY A 509 -3.51 31.27 1.32
CA GLY A 509 -4.31 32.36 1.86
C GLY A 509 -3.98 32.71 3.31
N ASP A 510 -4.17 33.97 3.70
CA ASP A 510 -3.90 34.43 5.07
C ASP A 510 -4.93 33.96 6.11
N SER A 511 -6.18 33.73 5.71
CA SER A 511 -7.26 33.34 6.63
C SER A 511 -7.21 31.86 7.03
N GLU A 512 -6.70 31.01 6.14
CA GLU A 512 -6.54 29.57 6.37
C GLU A 512 -5.20 29.14 5.79
N ARG A 513 -4.14 29.29 6.58
CA ARG A 513 -2.77 29.05 6.14
C ARG A 513 -2.41 27.57 6.04
N ARG A 514 -3.28 26.64 6.44
CA ARG A 514 -3.06 25.19 6.24
C ARG A 514 -3.38 24.75 4.81
N ASN A 515 -3.95 25.65 4.00
CA ASN A 515 -4.44 25.35 2.66
C ASN A 515 -3.76 26.19 1.58
N ALA A 516 -3.66 25.63 0.36
CA ALA A 516 -3.26 26.36 -0.83
C ALA A 516 -4.08 25.93 -2.05
N TRP A 517 -4.41 26.90 -2.90
CA TRP A 517 -4.91 26.63 -4.25
C TRP A 517 -3.74 26.53 -5.22
N LEU A 518 -3.57 25.37 -5.83
CA LEU A 518 -2.55 25.12 -6.84
C LEU A 518 -3.21 25.16 -8.21
N LYS A 519 -2.60 25.85 -9.17
CA LYS A 519 -3.13 25.97 -10.53
C LYS A 519 -2.01 26.04 -11.55
N TRP A 520 -2.25 25.48 -12.72
CA TRP A 520 -1.32 25.55 -13.84
C TRP A 520 -2.06 25.64 -15.17
N GLN A 521 -1.32 25.91 -16.25
CA GLN A 521 -1.87 25.91 -17.58
C GLN A 521 -2.25 24.48 -18.01
N TRP A 522 -3.43 24.33 -18.62
CA TRP A 522 -3.81 23.08 -19.27
C TRP A 522 -2.80 22.69 -20.37
N MET A 523 -2.39 21.43 -20.40
CA MET A 523 -1.43 20.90 -21.37
C MET A 523 -2.06 19.75 -22.16
N ASP A 524 -2.10 19.85 -23.47
CA ASP A 524 -2.74 18.85 -24.35
C ASP A 524 -1.90 17.56 -24.51
N ASP A 525 -0.62 17.61 -24.15
CA ASP A 525 0.34 16.52 -24.24
C ASP A 525 0.55 15.77 -22.90
N ALA A 526 -0.10 16.21 -21.82
CA ALA A 526 -0.06 15.59 -20.50
C ALA A 526 -1.35 14.81 -20.20
N GLN A 527 -1.19 13.58 -19.73
CA GLN A 527 -2.29 12.75 -19.21
C GLN A 527 -2.61 13.10 -17.76
N GLY A 528 -1.58 13.43 -16.99
CA GLY A 528 -1.67 13.77 -15.59
C GLY A 528 -0.41 14.48 -15.09
N TYR A 529 -0.41 14.75 -13.79
CA TYR A 529 0.66 15.46 -13.10
C TYR A 529 0.94 14.83 -11.74
N VAL A 530 2.19 14.89 -11.31
CA VAL A 530 2.55 14.64 -9.90
C VAL A 530 3.02 15.95 -9.30
N ILE A 531 2.33 16.39 -8.24
CA ILE A 531 2.72 17.54 -7.44
C ILE A 531 3.49 17.02 -6.23
N TYR A 532 4.68 17.55 -6.02
CA TYR A 532 5.52 17.27 -4.86
C TYR A 532 5.45 18.42 -3.88
N SER A 533 5.42 18.11 -2.59
CA SER A 533 5.45 19.10 -1.52
C SER A 533 6.39 18.69 -0.40
N GLY A 534 6.87 19.67 0.34
CA GLY A 534 7.79 19.42 1.45
C GLY A 534 8.24 20.68 2.18
N ILE A 535 9.20 20.51 3.07
CA ILE A 535 9.62 21.53 4.03
C ILE A 535 10.90 22.28 3.64
N ALA A 536 11.58 21.80 2.61
CA ALA A 536 12.79 22.41 2.04
C ALA A 536 12.88 22.08 0.55
N PRO A 537 13.67 22.83 -0.26
CA PRO A 537 13.79 22.58 -1.70
C PRO A 537 14.26 21.17 -2.09
N ASP A 538 15.01 20.52 -1.21
CA ASP A 538 15.59 19.19 -1.35
C ASP A 538 14.86 18.11 -0.52
N LYS A 539 13.77 18.47 0.17
CA LYS A 539 12.98 17.57 1.03
C LYS A 539 11.50 17.53 0.60
N LEU A 540 11.28 17.26 -0.68
CA LEU A 540 9.95 17.15 -1.30
C LEU A 540 9.45 15.70 -1.28
N TYR A 541 9.19 15.15 -0.09
CA TYR A 541 8.89 13.72 0.05
C TYR A 541 7.41 13.38 -0.15
N ASN A 542 6.51 14.34 0.08
CA ASN A 542 5.07 14.12 -0.16
C ASN A 542 4.72 14.36 -1.63
N SER A 543 3.77 13.59 -2.13
CA SER A 543 3.31 13.69 -3.51
C SER A 543 1.79 13.51 -3.65
N VAL A 544 1.23 14.02 -4.75
CA VAL A 544 -0.15 13.74 -5.16
C VAL A 544 -0.21 13.59 -6.67
N MET A 545 -0.73 12.46 -7.14
CA MET A 545 -1.00 12.21 -8.55
C MET A 545 -2.40 12.71 -8.93
N ILE A 546 -2.48 13.42 -10.06
CA ILE A 546 -3.72 14.07 -10.53
C ILE A 546 -3.90 13.82 -12.02
N TYR A 547 -5.10 13.39 -12.40
CA TYR A 547 -5.51 13.23 -13.79
C TYR A 547 -6.61 14.20 -14.20
N GLY A 548 -6.62 14.60 -15.47
CA GLY A 548 -7.73 15.33 -16.10
C GLY A 548 -8.08 16.69 -15.47
N LYS A 549 -7.17 17.27 -14.67
CA LYS A 549 -7.36 18.54 -13.96
C LYS A 549 -6.10 19.40 -14.11
N ASN A 550 -6.27 20.72 -13.99
CA ASN A 550 -5.18 21.69 -13.95
C ASN A 550 -5.18 22.55 -12.68
N GLU A 551 -5.86 22.07 -11.64
CA GLU A 551 -5.90 22.68 -10.32
C GLU A 551 -6.05 21.64 -9.22
N TYR A 552 -5.59 22.00 -8.02
CA TYR A 552 -5.66 21.16 -6.83
C TYR A 552 -5.78 22.01 -5.57
N TYR A 553 -6.65 21.60 -4.64
CA TYR A 553 -6.75 22.23 -3.33
C TYR A 553 -5.95 21.42 -2.30
N PHE A 554 -4.77 21.91 -1.97
CA PHE A 554 -3.87 21.26 -1.01
C PHE A 554 -4.25 21.67 0.41
N THR A 555 -4.47 20.70 1.31
CA THR A 555 -5.00 20.94 2.66
C THR A 555 -4.09 20.43 3.78
N ALA A 556 -2.89 19.95 3.44
CA ALA A 556 -2.01 19.25 4.38
C ALA A 556 -0.90 20.12 5.01
N MET A 557 -0.86 21.44 4.77
CA MET A 557 0.24 22.27 5.28
C MET A 557 0.10 22.55 6.78
N ASP A 558 1.23 22.64 7.47
CA ASP A 558 1.33 23.26 8.79
C ASP A 558 1.12 24.78 8.70
N ARG A 559 0.28 25.33 9.56
CA ARG A 559 -0.22 26.72 9.53
C ARG A 559 0.87 27.79 9.39
N ASP A 560 1.95 27.64 10.17
CA ASP A 560 2.98 28.68 10.32
C ASP A 560 4.33 28.28 9.70
N ARG A 561 4.35 27.20 8.92
CA ARG A 561 5.57 26.65 8.31
C ARG A 561 5.68 27.02 6.84
N THR A 562 6.87 27.36 6.36
CA THR A 562 7.15 27.48 4.92
C THR A 562 7.05 26.12 4.23
N TYR A 563 6.40 26.08 3.07
CA TYR A 563 6.35 24.90 2.20
C TYR A 563 7.02 25.16 0.86
N TYR A 564 7.44 24.08 0.23
CA TYR A 564 8.04 24.06 -1.09
C TYR A 564 7.24 23.12 -1.99
N PHE A 565 7.03 23.53 -3.23
CA PHE A 565 6.25 22.78 -4.20
C PHE A 565 6.98 22.65 -5.53
N ALA A 566 6.82 21.51 -6.18
CA ALA A 566 7.20 21.31 -7.57
C ALA A 566 6.13 20.46 -8.26
N ILE A 567 6.03 20.55 -9.58
CA ILE A 567 5.08 19.76 -10.37
C ILE A 567 5.80 19.18 -11.59
N GLU A 568 5.50 17.95 -11.94
CA GLU A 568 5.93 17.34 -13.20
C GLU A 568 4.73 16.78 -13.96
N PRO A 569 4.69 16.94 -15.30
CA PRO A 569 3.66 16.34 -16.13
C PRO A 569 4.08 14.93 -16.56
N PHE A 570 3.13 14.07 -16.86
CA PHE A 570 3.41 12.75 -17.44
C PHE A 570 2.38 12.36 -18.50
N ASN A 571 2.77 11.47 -19.40
CA ASN A 571 1.90 10.80 -20.36
C ASN A 571 2.34 9.35 -20.57
N GLU A 572 1.73 8.65 -21.53
CA GLU A 572 2.03 7.24 -21.83
C GLU A 572 3.48 7.00 -22.31
N SER A 573 4.20 8.05 -22.74
CA SER A 573 5.58 7.97 -23.21
C SER A 573 6.61 8.15 -22.08
N GLY A 574 6.20 8.76 -20.96
CA GLY A 574 7.06 8.99 -19.79
C GLY A 574 6.74 10.25 -19.00
N ILE A 575 7.67 10.59 -18.10
CA ILE A 575 7.61 11.76 -17.22
C ILE A 575 8.34 12.93 -17.90
N GLY A 576 7.68 14.07 -17.99
CA GLY A 576 8.24 15.33 -18.48
C GLY A 576 9.08 16.04 -17.42
N PRO A 577 9.75 17.15 -17.76
CA PRO A 577 10.61 17.86 -16.81
C PRO A 577 9.84 18.43 -15.62
N ARG A 578 10.36 18.21 -14.41
CA ARG A 578 9.85 18.83 -13.18
C ARG A 578 10.07 20.35 -13.20
N SER A 579 9.07 21.09 -12.73
CA SER A 579 9.15 22.54 -12.60
C SER A 579 10.25 22.96 -11.62
N PRO A 580 10.73 24.21 -11.70
CA PRO A 580 11.46 24.82 -10.60
C PRO A 580 10.65 24.75 -9.30
N VAL A 581 11.37 24.64 -8.17
CA VAL A 581 10.75 24.62 -6.84
C VAL A 581 10.22 26.01 -6.48
N ILE A 582 8.98 26.08 -6.04
CA ILE A 582 8.31 27.30 -5.56
C ILE A 582 8.27 27.28 -4.04
N LYS A 583 8.81 28.32 -3.41
CA LYS A 583 8.68 28.59 -1.97
C LYS A 583 7.34 29.28 -1.71
N VAL A 584 6.64 28.85 -0.66
CA VAL A 584 5.34 29.39 -0.23
C VAL A 584 5.38 29.63 1.27
N GLU A 585 5.05 30.85 1.70
CA GLU A 585 5.14 31.30 3.10
C GLU A 585 3.78 31.50 3.74
#